data_AF-A0A4Q9LLQ2-F1
#
_entry.id   AF-A0A4Q9LLQ2-F1
#
_cell.length_a   1.000
_cell.length_b   1.000
_cell.length_c   1.000
_cell.angle_alpha   90.00
_cell.angle_beta   90.00
_cell.angle_gamma   90.00
#
_symmetry.space_group_name_H-M   'P 1'
#
loop_
_entity.id
_entity.type
_entity.pdbx_description
1 polymer ?
#
loop_
_entity_poly.entity_id
_entity_poly.type
_entity_poly.pdbx_seq_one_letter_code
_entity_poly.pdbx_strand_id
1 'polypeptide(L)'
;MNPFPDTTLLYILSQSYGQDFFDYQKIAIKLNFLTVSYEMTNLLLSFAISGFFLSNFFIDFILNCGEKLFQKSNKKDIFGLPIKEIFLIFVLYIFICFKFLIIFIIRYITGNLFSETATEYLFEEINIFYFFFPLLMAIGVLIPKKFHKILIICYFVIPLGFNIHDMIKTNDVNLNIFEKVDIEKLEKTLKDTVNKYNLNGKIYQEKNDTGLPNGKTCGHFNKYIIFLYGRDPEDTSKICHGILAHEIGHVEDVSCLKKNCFNIFTTLVECSVALLTYTNILPLYSDKISEFTAFSILSLIYIQTLHQIIETSHNLVARRTEVNADKFAKNLGYGENVIKELFYLEHKSCLYPWNSNLYCLLKKVHPSLYSRQKWLLD
;
A
#
# COMPACT_ATOMS: atom_id res chain seq x y z
N MET A 1 7.46 27.55 14.16
CA MET A 1 6.08 27.95 14.51
C MET A 1 5.30 26.67 14.75
N ASN A 2 4.50 26.60 15.81
CA ASN A 2 3.71 25.40 16.12
C ASN A 2 2.64 25.21 15.04
N PRO A 3 2.51 24.02 14.42
CA PRO A 3 1.51 23.79 13.38
C PRO A 3 0.07 23.69 13.94
N PHE A 4 -0.11 23.54 15.25
CA PHE A 4 -1.42 23.35 15.85
C PHE A 4 -2.02 24.66 16.36
N PRO A 5 -3.35 24.88 16.23
CA PRO A 5 -4.01 26.00 16.89
C PRO A 5 -3.86 25.90 18.42
N ASP A 6 -3.61 27.03 19.07
CA ASP A 6 -3.26 27.12 20.50
C ASP A 6 -4.31 26.51 21.47
N THR A 7 -5.53 26.28 20.99
CA THR A 7 -6.65 25.71 21.76
C THR A 7 -6.76 24.18 21.66
N THR A 8 -5.91 23.52 20.88
CA THR A 8 -6.03 22.08 20.60
C THR A 8 -5.24 21.22 21.57
N LEU A 9 -5.72 19.99 21.84
CA LEU A 9 -4.98 19.01 22.64
C LEU A 9 -3.59 18.72 22.05
N LEU A 10 -3.48 18.64 20.72
CA LEU A 10 -2.18 18.47 20.04
C LEU A 10 -1.23 19.65 20.30
N TYR A 11 -1.74 20.87 20.41
CA TYR A 11 -0.91 22.01 20.83
C TYR A 11 -0.40 21.80 22.25
N ILE A 12 -1.27 21.47 23.21
CA ILE A 12 -0.87 21.23 24.61
C ILE A 12 0.18 20.12 24.70
N LEU A 13 -0.05 18.99 24.01
CA LEU A 13 0.91 17.89 23.96
C LEU A 13 2.22 18.33 23.31
N SER A 14 2.20 19.07 22.20
CA SER A 14 3.45 19.54 21.59
C SER A 14 4.27 20.46 22.52
N GLN A 15 3.61 21.25 23.39
CA GLN A 15 4.30 22.07 24.38
C GLN A 15 4.95 21.23 25.47
N SER A 16 4.34 20.10 25.88
CA SER A 16 4.92 19.23 26.92
C SER A 16 6.21 18.54 26.47
N TYR A 17 6.40 18.36 25.16
CA TYR A 17 7.64 17.82 24.58
C TYR A 17 8.65 18.92 24.19
N GLY A 18 8.25 20.20 24.22
CA GLY A 18 9.13 21.35 24.05
C GLY A 18 9.97 21.31 22.76
N GLN A 19 11.28 21.55 22.92
CA GLN A 19 12.22 21.66 21.81
C GLN A 19 12.37 20.35 21.02
N ASP A 20 12.29 19.21 21.71
CA ASP A 20 12.38 17.89 21.08
C ASP A 20 11.33 17.75 19.99
N PHE A 21 10.06 18.07 20.29
CA PHE A 21 8.99 18.04 19.30
C PHE A 21 9.30 18.89 18.07
N PHE A 22 9.80 20.11 18.24
CA PHE A 22 10.12 20.98 17.11
C PHE A 22 11.25 20.44 16.24
N ASP A 23 12.27 19.85 16.84
CA ASP A 23 13.38 19.26 16.08
C ASP A 23 12.93 18.00 15.32
N TYR A 24 12.08 17.17 15.93
CA TYR A 24 11.42 16.07 15.22
C TYR A 24 10.53 16.57 14.07
N GLN A 25 9.76 17.64 14.27
CA GLN A 25 8.93 18.18 13.20
C GLN A 25 9.74 18.70 12.01
N LYS A 26 10.92 19.28 12.23
CA LYS A 26 11.82 19.67 11.12
C LYS A 26 12.24 18.44 10.30
N ILE A 27 12.59 17.35 10.96
CA ILE A 27 12.96 16.08 10.31
C ILE A 27 11.75 15.52 9.58
N ALA A 28 10.60 15.43 10.23
CA ALA A 28 9.35 14.89 9.68
C ALA A 28 8.88 15.67 8.44
N ILE A 29 8.94 17.01 8.46
CA ILE A 29 8.61 17.86 7.30
C ILE A 29 9.53 17.55 6.13
N LYS A 30 10.84 17.46 6.38
CA LYS A 30 11.82 17.11 5.34
C LYS A 30 11.48 15.74 4.76
N LEU A 31 11.37 14.70 5.60
CA LEU A 31 11.03 13.35 5.16
C LEU A 31 9.70 13.29 4.38
N ASN A 32 8.68 14.00 4.84
CA ASN A 32 7.39 14.04 4.17
C ASN A 32 7.47 14.74 2.81
N PHE A 33 8.13 15.89 2.71
CA PHE A 33 8.35 16.58 1.43
C PHE A 33 9.08 15.70 0.42
N LEU A 34 10.09 14.96 0.88
CA LEU A 34 10.85 14.03 0.05
C LEU A 34 9.98 12.86 -0.43
N THR A 35 9.18 12.28 0.46
CA THR A 35 8.26 11.18 0.14
C THR A 35 7.23 11.62 -0.90
N VAL A 36 6.60 12.79 -0.69
CA VAL A 36 5.63 13.38 -1.63
C VAL A 36 6.29 13.63 -3.00
N SER A 37 7.48 14.25 -3.02
CA SER A 37 8.20 14.56 -4.26
C SER A 37 8.58 13.30 -5.04
N TYR A 38 9.02 12.27 -4.32
CA TYR A 38 9.30 10.95 -4.88
C TYR A 38 8.06 10.35 -5.56
N GLU A 39 6.93 10.32 -4.85
CA GLU A 39 5.70 9.71 -5.36
C GLU A 39 5.10 10.49 -6.54
N MET A 40 5.14 11.83 -6.50
CA MET A 40 4.72 12.66 -7.63
C MET A 40 5.59 12.42 -8.86
N THR A 41 6.92 12.33 -8.69
CA THR A 41 7.84 12.05 -9.80
C THR A 41 7.58 10.66 -10.36
N ASN A 42 7.40 9.65 -9.50
CA ASN A 42 7.07 8.29 -9.89
C ASN A 42 5.77 8.25 -10.73
N LEU A 43 4.73 8.96 -10.29
CA LEU A 43 3.45 9.05 -11.01
C LEU A 43 3.60 9.74 -12.37
N LEU A 44 4.28 10.89 -12.42
CA LEU A 44 4.49 11.64 -13.67
C LEU A 44 5.29 10.83 -14.70
N LEU A 45 6.37 10.18 -14.27
CA LEU A 45 7.15 9.31 -15.15
C LEU A 45 6.33 8.11 -15.64
N SER A 46 5.50 7.52 -14.78
CA SER A 46 4.61 6.41 -15.16
C SER A 46 3.60 6.83 -16.24
N PHE A 47 2.99 8.01 -16.09
CA PHE A 47 2.11 8.56 -17.11
C PHE A 47 2.84 8.93 -18.40
N ALA A 48 4.03 9.52 -18.31
CA ALA A 48 4.83 9.86 -19.48
C ALA A 48 5.23 8.62 -20.29
N ILE A 49 5.76 7.58 -19.62
CA ILE A 49 6.10 6.29 -20.23
C ILE A 49 4.85 5.68 -20.87
N SER A 50 3.73 5.65 -20.14
CA SER A 50 2.48 5.09 -20.68
C SER A 50 2.00 5.86 -21.91
N GLY A 51 2.05 7.19 -21.89
CA GLY A 51 1.69 8.03 -23.03
C GLY A 51 2.56 7.79 -24.26
N PHE A 52 3.87 7.61 -24.08
CA PHE A 52 4.77 7.23 -25.16
C PHE A 52 4.39 5.87 -25.77
N PHE A 53 4.14 4.85 -24.94
CA PHE A 53 3.83 3.51 -25.42
C PHE A 53 2.36 3.29 -25.84
N LEU A 54 1.47 4.24 -25.58
CA LEU A 54 0.14 4.30 -26.19
C LEU A 54 0.17 4.99 -27.57
N SER A 55 1.19 5.81 -27.84
CA SER A 55 1.31 6.57 -29.08
C SER A 55 1.78 5.69 -30.24
N ASN A 56 0.93 5.54 -31.25
CA ASN A 56 1.27 4.87 -32.50
C ASN A 56 2.55 5.43 -33.14
N PHE A 57 2.72 6.76 -33.11
CA PHE A 57 3.91 7.41 -33.67
C PHE A 57 5.20 6.92 -33.00
N PHE A 58 5.19 6.79 -31.67
CA PHE A 58 6.38 6.39 -30.92
C PHE A 58 6.67 4.89 -31.08
N ILE A 59 5.62 4.05 -31.09
CA ILE A 59 5.73 2.62 -31.42
C ILE A 59 6.37 2.45 -32.80
N ASP A 60 5.82 3.13 -33.82
CA ASP A 60 6.31 3.04 -35.20
C ASP A 60 7.77 3.52 -35.30
N PHE A 61 8.14 4.59 -34.58
CA PHE A 61 9.51 5.07 -34.50
C PHE A 61 10.46 3.99 -33.95
N ILE A 62 10.12 3.35 -32.81
CA ILE A 62 10.97 2.31 -32.21
C ILE A 62 11.06 1.08 -33.12
N LEU A 63 9.94 0.63 -33.70
CA LEU A 63 9.93 -0.51 -34.62
C LEU A 63 10.84 -0.25 -35.83
N ASN A 64 10.77 0.95 -36.42
CA ASN A 64 11.64 1.36 -37.53
C ASN A 64 13.11 1.42 -37.13
N CYS A 65 13.43 1.89 -35.92
CA CYS A 65 14.79 1.84 -35.37
C CYS A 65 15.27 0.40 -35.23
N GLY A 66 14.44 -0.50 -34.70
CA GLY A 66 14.73 -1.93 -34.58
C GLY A 66 14.99 -2.57 -35.94
N GLU A 67 14.12 -2.32 -36.94
CA GLU A 67 14.30 -2.84 -38.29
C GLU A 67 15.63 -2.39 -38.91
N LYS A 68 16.00 -1.11 -38.76
CA LYS A 68 17.29 -0.58 -39.26
C LYS A 68 18.49 -1.19 -38.54
N LEU A 69 18.42 -1.32 -37.21
CA LEU A 69 19.51 -1.89 -36.41
C LEU A 69 19.77 -3.35 -36.74
N PHE A 70 18.71 -4.12 -36.99
CA PHE A 70 18.78 -5.56 -37.24
C PHE A 70 18.69 -5.95 -38.73
N GLN A 71 18.73 -4.99 -39.65
CA GLN A 71 18.63 -5.24 -41.10
C GLN A 71 19.69 -6.22 -41.62
N LYS A 72 20.87 -6.28 -40.98
CA LYS A 72 21.99 -7.16 -41.33
C LYS A 72 21.93 -8.54 -40.64
N SER A 73 20.99 -8.77 -39.73
CA SER A 73 20.83 -10.06 -39.05
C SER A 73 20.16 -11.06 -39.99
N ASN A 74 20.76 -12.25 -40.14
CA ASN A 74 20.12 -13.36 -40.87
C ASN A 74 18.89 -13.93 -40.13
N LYS A 75 18.78 -13.68 -38.82
CA LYS A 75 17.60 -14.04 -38.03
C LYS A 75 16.56 -12.93 -38.13
N LYS A 76 15.32 -13.29 -38.46
CA LYS A 76 14.16 -12.38 -38.53
C LYS A 76 13.32 -12.39 -37.25
N ASP A 77 13.39 -13.47 -36.48
CA ASP A 77 12.71 -13.66 -35.21
C ASP A 77 13.61 -14.37 -34.18
N ILE A 78 13.20 -14.30 -32.91
CA ILE A 78 13.74 -15.10 -31.81
C ILE A 78 12.52 -15.68 -31.07
N PHE A 79 12.48 -17.02 -30.94
CA PHE A 79 11.35 -17.75 -30.36
C PHE A 79 9.98 -17.44 -31.00
N GLY A 80 9.96 -17.06 -32.28
CA GLY A 80 8.72 -16.71 -33.00
C GLY A 80 8.22 -15.28 -32.77
N LEU A 81 8.97 -14.43 -32.04
CA LEU A 81 8.75 -12.98 -32.00
C LEU A 81 9.67 -12.25 -32.98
N PRO A 82 9.15 -11.31 -33.80
CA PRO A 82 9.99 -10.47 -34.64
C PRO A 82 11.03 -9.70 -33.81
N ILE A 83 12.27 -9.64 -34.29
CA ILE A 83 13.37 -8.98 -33.54
C ILE A 83 13.05 -7.50 -33.25
N LYS A 84 12.34 -6.82 -34.15
CA LYS A 84 11.87 -5.44 -33.94
C LYS A 84 10.92 -5.28 -32.75
N GLU A 85 10.10 -6.29 -32.45
CA GLU A 85 9.20 -6.28 -31.30
C GLU A 85 9.96 -6.58 -30.00
N ILE A 86 10.96 -7.47 -30.05
CA ILE A 86 11.87 -7.69 -28.93
C ILE A 86 12.62 -6.39 -28.60
N PHE A 87 13.04 -5.64 -29.63
CA PHE A 87 13.63 -4.33 -29.46
C PHE A 87 12.65 -3.33 -28.83
N LEU A 88 11.37 -3.33 -29.23
CA LEU A 88 10.33 -2.50 -28.62
C LEU A 88 10.16 -2.81 -27.12
N ILE A 89 10.06 -4.09 -26.76
CA ILE A 89 9.98 -4.54 -25.35
C ILE A 89 11.23 -4.12 -24.59
N PHE A 90 12.41 -4.25 -25.21
CA PHE A 90 13.68 -3.85 -24.60
C PHE A 90 13.77 -2.34 -24.38
N VAL A 91 13.26 -1.52 -25.30
CA VAL A 91 13.19 -0.06 -25.09
C VAL A 91 12.24 0.27 -23.95
N LEU A 92 11.04 -0.35 -23.89
CA LEU A 92 10.13 -0.19 -22.75
C LEU A 92 10.80 -0.52 -21.43
N TYR A 93 11.56 -1.63 -21.41
CA TYR A 93 12.34 -2.04 -20.27
C TYR A 93 13.37 -0.98 -19.84
N ILE A 94 14.10 -0.40 -20.78
CA ILE A 94 15.04 0.70 -20.50
C ILE A 94 14.33 1.90 -19.87
N PHE A 95 13.14 2.29 -20.36
CA PHE A 95 12.38 3.39 -19.78
C PHE A 95 11.98 3.11 -18.32
N ILE A 96 11.59 1.86 -18.02
CA ILE A 96 11.27 1.43 -16.65
C ILE A 96 12.53 1.47 -15.77
N CYS A 97 13.67 0.94 -16.23
CA CYS A 97 14.93 1.02 -15.49
C CYS A 97 15.37 2.46 -15.26
N PHE A 98 15.22 3.32 -16.26
CA PHE A 98 15.56 4.74 -16.16
C PHE A 98 14.68 5.47 -15.14
N LYS A 99 13.38 5.14 -15.09
CA LYS A 99 12.47 5.61 -14.04
C LYS A 99 12.97 5.21 -12.66
N PHE A 100 13.35 3.94 -12.44
CA PHE A 100 13.91 3.48 -11.17
C PHE A 100 15.24 4.17 -10.82
N LEU A 101 16.09 4.42 -11.82
CA LEU A 101 17.34 5.16 -11.63
C LEU A 101 17.08 6.60 -11.18
N ILE A 102 16.12 7.32 -11.80
CA ILE A 102 15.74 8.67 -11.37
C ILE A 102 15.24 8.64 -9.93
N ILE A 103 14.37 7.68 -9.61
CA ILE A 103 13.85 7.45 -8.26
C ILE A 103 14.99 7.27 -7.26
N PHE A 104 15.97 6.43 -7.60
CA PHE A 104 17.14 6.19 -6.79
C PHE A 104 17.96 7.46 -6.57
N ILE A 105 18.25 8.21 -7.63
CA ILE A 105 19.00 9.48 -7.56
C ILE A 105 18.26 10.47 -6.65
N ILE A 106 16.94 10.58 -6.76
CA ILE A 106 16.14 11.43 -5.88
C ILE A 106 16.30 10.98 -4.43
N ARG A 107 16.15 9.68 -4.13
CA ARG A 107 16.38 9.16 -2.76
C ARG A 107 17.81 9.46 -2.26
N TYR A 108 18.79 9.43 -3.16
CA TYR A 108 20.21 9.61 -2.82
C TYR A 108 20.48 11.05 -2.41
N ILE A 109 20.13 11.98 -3.30
CA ILE A 109 20.31 13.42 -3.08
C ILE A 109 19.56 13.88 -1.82
N THR A 110 18.43 13.25 -1.54
CA THR A 110 17.55 13.67 -0.46
C THR A 110 17.96 13.14 0.92
N GLY A 111 19.03 12.34 0.98
CA GLY A 111 19.64 11.87 2.23
C GLY A 111 18.88 10.73 2.90
N ASN A 112 17.91 10.12 2.21
CA ASN A 112 17.11 9.00 2.70
C ASN A 112 17.80 7.63 2.49
N LEU A 113 19.07 7.63 2.06
CA LEU A 113 19.73 6.47 1.47
C LEU A 113 20.74 5.76 2.39
N PHE A 114 20.76 6.10 3.68
CA PHE A 114 21.64 5.43 4.65
C PHE A 114 20.95 4.34 5.49
N SER A 115 19.73 3.92 5.14
CA SER A 115 19.23 2.64 5.64
C SER A 115 19.65 1.53 4.67
N GLU A 116 20.32 0.50 5.17
CA GLU A 116 20.69 -0.71 4.39
C GLU A 116 19.50 -1.24 3.58
N THR A 117 18.32 -1.19 4.18
CA THR A 117 17.02 -1.54 3.57
C THR A 117 16.73 -0.80 2.26
N ALA A 118 17.02 0.49 2.13
CA ALA A 118 16.69 1.25 0.91
C ALA A 118 17.52 0.78 -0.30
N THR A 119 18.75 0.34 -0.04
CA THR A 119 19.65 -0.22 -1.06
C THR A 119 19.24 -1.64 -1.43
N GLU A 120 18.88 -2.46 -0.45
CA GLU A 120 18.33 -3.80 -0.66
C GLU A 120 17.07 -3.78 -1.52
N TYR A 121 16.09 -2.92 -1.21
CA TYR A 121 14.87 -2.78 -2.01
C TYR A 121 15.16 -2.40 -3.47
N LEU A 122 16.13 -1.51 -3.72
CA LEU A 122 16.51 -1.15 -5.08
C LEU A 122 17.12 -2.36 -5.80
N PHE A 123 18.03 -3.09 -5.16
CA PHE A 123 18.62 -4.29 -5.74
C PHE A 123 17.58 -5.37 -5.99
N GLU A 124 16.62 -5.56 -5.09
CA GLU A 124 15.50 -6.48 -5.28
C GLU A 124 14.63 -6.07 -6.48
N GLU A 125 14.24 -4.80 -6.59
CA GLU A 125 13.48 -4.30 -7.74
C GLU A 125 14.28 -4.50 -9.03
N ILE A 126 15.54 -4.07 -9.06
CA ILE A 126 16.44 -4.27 -10.22
C ILE A 126 16.54 -5.76 -10.55
N ASN A 127 16.71 -6.66 -9.57
CA ASN A 127 16.84 -8.10 -9.81
C ASN A 127 15.54 -8.71 -10.35
N ILE A 128 14.38 -8.34 -9.79
CA ILE A 128 13.07 -8.75 -10.31
C ILE A 128 12.93 -8.27 -11.76
N PHE A 129 13.28 -7.03 -12.06
CA PHE A 129 13.15 -6.49 -13.41
C PHE A 129 14.18 -7.07 -14.39
N TYR A 130 15.45 -7.23 -14.01
CA TYR A 130 16.51 -7.73 -14.91
C TYR A 130 16.46 -9.23 -15.14
N PHE A 131 16.02 -10.03 -14.17
CA PHE A 131 16.01 -11.48 -14.30
C PHE A 131 14.59 -12.03 -14.50
N PHE A 132 13.62 -11.57 -13.73
CA PHE A 132 12.28 -12.14 -13.76
C PHE A 132 11.49 -11.67 -14.98
N PHE A 133 11.58 -10.39 -15.36
CA PHE A 133 10.81 -9.89 -16.50
C PHE A 133 11.23 -10.51 -17.85
N PRO A 134 12.53 -10.60 -18.21
CA PRO A 134 12.93 -11.32 -19.43
C PRO A 134 12.54 -12.79 -19.42
N LEU A 135 12.59 -13.44 -18.24
CA LEU A 135 12.15 -14.83 -18.07
C LEU A 135 10.63 -14.96 -18.30
N LEU A 136 9.82 -14.09 -17.70
CA LEU A 136 8.37 -14.05 -17.92
C LEU A 136 8.04 -13.80 -19.39
N MET A 137 8.78 -12.90 -20.05
CA MET A 137 8.62 -12.64 -21.48
C MET A 137 8.98 -13.88 -22.31
N ALA A 138 10.10 -14.55 -22.02
CA ALA A 138 10.48 -15.78 -22.69
C ALA A 138 9.42 -16.88 -22.49
N ILE A 139 8.90 -17.05 -21.27
CA ILE A 139 7.83 -17.99 -20.96
C ILE A 139 6.57 -17.63 -21.75
N GLY A 140 6.15 -16.36 -21.74
CA GLY A 140 4.94 -15.91 -22.43
C GLY A 140 4.98 -16.11 -23.95
N VAL A 141 6.15 -15.96 -24.56
CA VAL A 141 6.40 -16.25 -25.99
C VAL A 141 6.35 -17.75 -26.28
N LEU A 142 6.91 -18.57 -25.38
CA LEU A 142 6.94 -20.03 -25.54
C LEU A 142 5.58 -20.68 -25.28
N ILE A 143 4.66 -19.99 -24.61
CA ILE A 143 3.31 -20.49 -24.38
C ILE A 143 2.52 -20.45 -25.69
N PRO A 144 1.98 -21.58 -26.18
CA PRO A 144 1.25 -21.60 -27.44
C PRO A 144 0.04 -20.66 -27.39
N LYS A 145 -0.29 -19.97 -28.49
CA LYS A 145 -1.39 -18.98 -28.56
C LYS A 145 -2.72 -19.46 -27.97
N LYS A 146 -3.05 -20.75 -28.12
CA LYS A 146 -4.25 -21.36 -27.52
C LYS A 146 -4.28 -21.31 -25.98
N PHE A 147 -3.12 -21.21 -25.34
CA PHE A 147 -2.94 -21.07 -23.90
C PHE A 147 -2.81 -19.62 -23.43
N HIS A 148 -2.71 -18.62 -24.33
CA HIS A 148 -2.71 -17.20 -23.92
C HIS A 148 -4.03 -16.82 -23.22
N LYS A 149 -5.16 -17.37 -23.68
CA LYS A 149 -6.44 -17.25 -22.97
C LYS A 149 -6.44 -17.91 -21.60
N ILE A 150 -5.73 -19.04 -21.46
CA ILE A 150 -5.59 -19.75 -20.18
C ILE A 150 -4.70 -18.94 -19.22
N LEU A 151 -3.63 -18.31 -19.71
CA LEU A 151 -2.80 -17.40 -18.90
C LEU A 151 -3.62 -16.24 -18.33
N ILE A 152 -4.48 -15.65 -19.14
CA ILE A 152 -5.39 -14.58 -18.71
C ILE A 152 -6.34 -15.09 -17.62
N ILE A 153 -6.91 -16.29 -17.78
CA ILE A 153 -7.73 -16.93 -16.75
C ILE A 153 -6.91 -17.20 -15.48
N CYS A 154 -5.69 -17.71 -15.58
CA CYS A 154 -4.82 -17.94 -14.43
C CYS A 154 -4.45 -16.64 -13.71
N TYR A 155 -4.18 -15.57 -14.46
CA TYR A 155 -3.97 -14.21 -13.92
C TYR A 155 -5.17 -13.73 -13.10
N PHE A 156 -6.38 -14.20 -13.39
CA PHE A 156 -7.60 -13.87 -12.64
C PHE A 156 -7.88 -14.81 -11.46
N VAL A 157 -7.77 -16.12 -11.67
CA VAL A 157 -8.16 -17.13 -10.68
C VAL A 157 -7.17 -17.20 -9.52
N ILE A 158 -5.88 -17.01 -9.80
CA ILE A 158 -4.83 -17.15 -8.78
C ILE A 158 -4.94 -16.04 -7.71
N PRO A 159 -4.97 -14.74 -8.05
CA PRO A 159 -5.10 -13.68 -7.03
C PRO A 159 -6.41 -13.78 -6.25
N LEU A 160 -7.51 -14.13 -6.91
CA LEU A 160 -8.80 -14.35 -6.25
C LEU A 160 -8.70 -15.51 -5.24
N GLY A 161 -8.07 -16.62 -5.64
CA GLY A 161 -7.82 -17.76 -4.78
C GLY A 161 -6.95 -17.41 -3.57
N PHE A 162 -5.90 -16.61 -3.75
CA PHE A 162 -5.08 -16.11 -2.64
C PHE A 162 -5.87 -15.21 -1.70
N ASN A 163 -6.64 -14.25 -2.22
CA ASN A 163 -7.49 -13.38 -1.39
C ASN A 163 -8.51 -14.18 -0.57
N ILE A 164 -9.16 -15.17 -1.18
CA ILE A 164 -10.09 -16.07 -0.47
C ILE A 164 -9.33 -16.91 0.57
N HIS A 165 -8.16 -17.43 0.21
CA HIS A 165 -7.33 -18.20 1.14
C HIS A 165 -6.93 -17.38 2.36
N ASP A 166 -6.47 -16.15 2.17
CA ASP A 166 -6.08 -15.24 3.26
C ASP A 166 -7.28 -14.85 4.14
N MET A 167 -8.47 -14.68 3.55
CA MET A 167 -9.70 -14.51 4.32
C MET A 167 -10.00 -15.72 5.22
N ILE A 168 -9.73 -16.93 4.74
CA ILE A 168 -9.95 -18.17 5.49
C ILE A 168 -8.83 -18.37 6.53
N LYS A 169 -7.59 -18.03 6.16
CA LYS A 169 -6.37 -18.21 6.94
C LYS A 169 -6.10 -16.97 7.81
N THR A 170 -6.96 -16.77 8.78
CA THR A 170 -6.68 -15.92 9.94
C THR A 170 -7.08 -16.72 11.16
N ASN A 171 -6.24 -16.76 12.21
CA ASN A 171 -6.55 -17.04 13.63
C ASN A 171 -5.41 -17.70 14.45
N ASP A 172 -4.26 -18.01 13.87
CA ASP A 172 -3.17 -18.60 14.66
C ASP A 172 -2.45 -17.52 15.50
N VAL A 173 -2.65 -17.59 16.81
CA VAL A 173 -2.00 -16.71 17.79
C VAL A 173 -0.65 -17.31 18.16
N ASN A 174 0.44 -16.56 17.94
CA ASN A 174 1.74 -16.95 18.44
C ASN A 174 1.86 -16.65 19.94
N LEU A 175 1.52 -17.63 20.78
CA LEU A 175 1.58 -17.52 22.24
C LEU A 175 3.00 -17.37 22.81
N ASN A 176 4.05 -17.53 21.99
CA ASN A 176 5.41 -17.19 22.42
C ASN A 176 5.64 -15.68 22.45
N ILE A 177 4.94 -14.93 21.59
CA ILE A 177 5.05 -13.47 21.47
C ILE A 177 3.97 -12.77 22.30
N PHE A 178 2.77 -13.35 22.33
CA PHE A 178 1.61 -12.73 22.96
C PHE A 178 1.14 -13.46 24.21
N GLU A 179 0.58 -12.71 25.15
CA GLU A 179 -0.16 -13.17 26.30
C GLU A 179 -1.62 -12.73 26.23
N LYS A 180 -2.51 -13.47 26.89
CA LYS A 180 -3.94 -13.17 26.89
C LYS A 180 -4.23 -12.04 27.87
N VAL A 181 -4.99 -11.04 27.46
CA VAL A 181 -5.41 -9.94 28.34
C VAL A 181 -6.43 -10.46 29.35
N ASP A 182 -6.19 -10.14 30.62
CA ASP A 182 -7.15 -10.34 31.71
C ASP A 182 -8.20 -9.23 31.68
N ILE A 183 -9.37 -9.53 31.11
CA ILE A 183 -10.45 -8.55 30.91
C ILE A 183 -11.06 -8.07 32.23
N GLU A 184 -10.84 -8.79 33.33
CA GLU A 184 -11.34 -8.41 34.65
C GLU A 184 -10.61 -7.18 35.22
N LYS A 185 -9.40 -6.90 34.72
CA LYS A 185 -8.62 -5.72 35.07
C LYS A 185 -8.97 -4.48 34.26
N LEU A 186 -9.80 -4.62 33.23
CA LEU A 186 -10.23 -3.50 32.40
C LEU A 186 -11.25 -2.63 33.14
N GLU A 187 -11.30 -1.36 32.77
CA GLU A 187 -12.36 -0.45 33.20
C GLU A 187 -13.73 -0.99 32.79
N LYS A 188 -14.75 -0.69 33.59
CA LYS A 188 -16.12 -1.22 33.42
C LYS A 188 -16.64 -1.02 31.99
N THR A 189 -16.46 0.17 31.42
CA THR A 189 -16.92 0.49 30.06
C THR A 189 -16.29 -0.42 29.02
N LEU A 190 -14.97 -0.62 29.06
CA LEU A 190 -14.26 -1.52 28.15
C LEU A 190 -14.65 -2.98 28.39
N LYS A 191 -14.72 -3.42 29.65
CA LYS A 191 -15.14 -4.77 30.01
C LYS A 191 -16.54 -5.10 29.47
N ASP A 192 -17.51 -4.22 29.68
CA ASP A 192 -18.88 -4.37 29.18
C ASP A 192 -18.90 -4.42 27.64
N THR A 193 -18.07 -3.59 26.99
CA THR A 193 -17.93 -3.57 25.53
C THR A 193 -17.30 -4.85 24.98
N VAL A 194 -16.22 -5.34 25.60
CA VAL A 194 -15.56 -6.61 25.24
C VAL A 194 -16.54 -7.79 25.34
N ASN A 195 -17.37 -7.81 26.38
CA ASN A 195 -18.43 -8.81 26.54
C ASN A 195 -19.51 -8.68 25.48
N LYS A 196 -19.99 -7.45 25.20
CA LYS A 196 -20.99 -7.17 24.16
C LYS A 196 -20.60 -7.71 22.79
N TYR A 197 -19.32 -7.60 22.40
CA TYR A 197 -18.82 -8.08 21.10
C TYR A 197 -18.20 -9.49 21.15
N ASN A 198 -18.39 -10.24 22.23
CA ASN A 198 -17.86 -11.61 22.41
C ASN A 198 -16.34 -11.71 22.17
N LEU A 199 -15.60 -10.72 22.67
CA LEU A 199 -14.14 -10.63 22.60
C LEU A 199 -13.44 -11.22 23.83
N ASN A 200 -14.20 -11.77 24.78
CA ASN A 200 -13.63 -12.43 25.95
C ASN A 200 -12.67 -13.54 25.51
N GLY A 201 -11.41 -13.34 25.89
CA GLY A 201 -10.33 -14.23 25.58
C GLY A 201 -9.83 -14.23 24.15
N LYS A 202 -10.14 -13.17 23.40
CA LYS A 202 -9.65 -12.93 22.04
C LYS A 202 -8.81 -11.65 21.93
N ILE A 203 -8.40 -11.10 23.06
CA ILE A 203 -7.55 -9.92 23.16
C ILE A 203 -6.22 -10.38 23.71
N TYR A 204 -5.16 -10.04 22.98
CA TYR A 204 -3.81 -10.48 23.26
C TYR A 204 -2.89 -9.27 23.30
N GLN A 205 -2.00 -9.26 24.28
CA GLN A 205 -1.01 -8.23 24.51
C GLN A 205 0.37 -8.80 24.25
N GLU A 206 1.24 -8.03 23.62
CA GLU A 206 2.62 -8.43 23.41
C GLU A 206 3.36 -8.55 24.76
N LYS A 207 4.10 -9.65 24.93
CA LYS A 207 4.86 -9.94 26.16
C LYS A 207 6.03 -8.99 26.35
N ASN A 208 6.78 -8.74 25.27
CA ASN A 208 7.94 -7.87 25.29
C ASN A 208 7.53 -6.51 24.75
N ASP A 209 7.71 -5.46 25.54
CA ASP A 209 7.39 -4.11 25.11
C ASP A 209 8.33 -3.66 23.98
N THR A 210 7.80 -3.58 22.76
CA THR A 210 8.51 -3.02 21.60
C THR A 210 8.57 -1.49 21.61
N GLY A 211 7.97 -0.85 22.62
CA GLY A 211 8.09 0.57 22.92
C GLY A 211 7.12 1.49 22.16
N LEU A 212 6.40 0.99 21.15
CA LEU A 212 5.42 1.79 20.41
C LEU A 212 4.02 1.20 20.56
N PRO A 213 3.08 1.96 21.16
CA PRO A 213 1.72 1.50 21.34
C PRO A 213 1.02 1.37 19.98
N ASN A 214 0.51 0.19 19.66
CA ASN A 214 -0.23 -0.07 18.43
C ASN A 214 -1.27 -1.18 18.62
N GLY A 215 -2.25 -1.24 17.72
CA GLY A 215 -3.31 -2.23 17.71
C GLY A 215 -3.43 -2.91 16.36
N LYS A 216 -3.90 -4.15 16.36
CA LYS A 216 -4.32 -4.84 15.14
C LYS A 216 -5.50 -5.76 15.41
N THR A 217 -6.60 -5.48 14.74
CA THR A 217 -7.76 -6.37 14.67
C THR A 217 -7.66 -7.30 13.44
N CYS A 218 -7.83 -8.59 13.67
CA CYS A 218 -7.83 -9.64 12.66
C CYS A 218 -9.09 -10.51 12.75
N GLY A 219 -9.39 -11.24 11.69
CA GLY A 219 -10.46 -12.23 11.65
C GLY A 219 -11.80 -11.68 11.16
N HIS A 220 -12.80 -12.58 11.12
CA HIS A 220 -14.12 -12.32 10.54
C HIS A 220 -15.23 -12.93 11.40
N PHE A 221 -16.43 -12.35 11.31
CA PHE A 221 -17.64 -12.84 11.99
C PHE A 221 -17.46 -12.99 13.50
N ASN A 222 -17.50 -14.21 14.03
CA ASN A 222 -17.34 -14.50 15.45
C ASN A 222 -15.88 -14.82 15.85
N LYS A 223 -14.94 -14.75 14.91
CA LYS A 223 -13.52 -15.10 15.10
C LYS A 223 -12.59 -13.88 15.14
N TYR A 224 -13.07 -12.74 15.61
CA TYR A 224 -12.21 -11.56 15.78
C TYR A 224 -11.15 -11.80 16.84
N ILE A 225 -9.92 -11.36 16.56
CA ILE A 225 -8.81 -11.36 17.50
C ILE A 225 -8.19 -9.96 17.47
N ILE A 226 -7.92 -9.40 18.64
CA ILE A 226 -7.23 -8.12 18.81
C ILE A 226 -5.83 -8.39 19.36
N PHE A 227 -4.82 -7.86 18.67
CA PHE A 227 -3.44 -7.84 19.12
C PHE A 227 -3.07 -6.42 19.54
N LEU A 228 -2.50 -6.27 20.72
CA LEU A 228 -2.01 -5.02 21.27
C LEU A 228 -0.49 -5.11 21.36
N TYR A 229 0.18 -4.11 20.83
CA TYR A 229 1.64 -3.95 20.82
C TYR A 229 2.00 -2.75 21.68
N GLY A 230 3.17 -2.81 22.31
CA GLY A 230 3.60 -1.79 23.26
C GLY A 230 2.68 -1.65 24.48
N ARG A 231 2.99 -0.68 25.34
CA ARG A 231 2.23 -0.37 26.57
C ARG A 231 1.90 1.12 26.65
N ASP A 232 1.08 1.49 27.63
CA ASP A 232 0.69 2.89 27.82
C ASP A 232 1.96 3.75 28.08
N PRO A 233 2.14 4.85 27.34
CA PRO A 233 3.34 5.68 27.46
C PRO A 233 3.45 6.45 28.78
N GLU A 234 2.35 6.65 29.50
CA GLU A 234 2.33 7.24 30.85
C GLU A 234 2.51 6.17 31.95
N ASP A 235 2.08 4.93 31.71
CA ASP A 235 2.21 3.81 32.66
C ASP A 235 2.38 2.46 31.94
N THR A 236 3.63 2.03 31.78
CA THR A 236 3.96 0.80 31.01
C THR A 236 3.41 -0.50 31.62
N SER A 237 2.87 -0.45 32.85
CA SER A 237 2.15 -1.58 33.44
C SER A 237 0.71 -1.71 32.92
N LYS A 238 0.19 -0.68 32.27
CA LYS A 238 -1.18 -0.60 31.75
C LYS A 238 -1.26 -0.88 30.26
N ILE A 239 -2.46 -1.27 29.86
CA ILE A 239 -2.85 -1.42 28.46
C ILE A 239 -3.26 -0.03 27.94
N CYS A 240 -2.93 0.25 26.69
CA CYS A 240 -3.43 1.43 25.97
C CYS A 240 -4.95 1.34 25.77
N HIS A 241 -5.71 1.89 26.72
CA HIS A 241 -7.17 1.82 26.70
C HIS A 241 -7.76 2.53 25.46
N GLY A 242 -7.11 3.59 24.96
CA GLY A 242 -7.55 4.28 23.74
C GLY A 242 -7.45 3.37 22.51
N ILE A 243 -6.28 2.77 22.28
CA ILE A 243 -6.04 1.82 21.19
C ILE A 243 -6.99 0.62 21.30
N LEU A 244 -7.18 0.05 22.49
CA LEU A 244 -8.12 -1.06 22.64
C LEU A 244 -9.56 -0.64 22.27
N ALA A 245 -10.01 0.54 22.72
CA ALA A 245 -11.33 1.05 22.34
C ALA A 245 -11.46 1.24 20.81
N HIS A 246 -10.41 1.75 20.17
CA HIS A 246 -10.34 1.91 18.71
C HIS A 246 -10.40 0.57 17.97
N GLU A 247 -9.62 -0.43 18.40
CA GLU A 247 -9.62 -1.76 17.81
C GLU A 247 -10.97 -2.47 17.97
N ILE A 248 -11.66 -2.31 19.10
CA ILE A 248 -13.04 -2.81 19.27
C ILE A 248 -13.99 -2.11 18.28
N GLY A 249 -13.75 -0.83 17.97
CA GLY A 249 -14.47 -0.11 16.91
C GLY A 249 -14.34 -0.78 15.54
N HIS A 250 -13.19 -1.37 15.20
CA HIS A 250 -13.05 -2.16 13.97
C HIS A 250 -13.86 -3.46 13.97
N VAL A 251 -14.06 -4.06 15.14
CA VAL A 251 -14.95 -5.22 15.31
C VAL A 251 -16.40 -4.81 15.09
N GLU A 252 -16.84 -3.70 15.69
CA GLU A 252 -18.19 -3.15 15.53
C GLU A 252 -18.50 -2.79 14.07
N ASP A 253 -17.58 -2.09 13.42
CA ASP A 253 -17.72 -1.69 12.02
C ASP A 253 -17.55 -2.88 11.05
N VAL A 254 -17.15 -4.06 11.54
CA VAL A 254 -16.86 -5.24 10.71
C VAL A 254 -15.79 -4.90 9.66
N SER A 255 -14.81 -4.07 10.04
CA SER A 255 -13.90 -3.40 9.11
C SER A 255 -13.06 -4.38 8.29
N CYS A 256 -12.59 -5.47 8.89
CA CYS A 256 -11.83 -6.52 8.19
C CYS A 256 -12.65 -7.16 7.05
N LEU A 257 -13.94 -7.42 7.26
CA LEU A 257 -14.79 -7.99 6.23
C LEU A 257 -15.04 -6.97 5.11
N LYS A 258 -15.32 -5.71 5.45
CA LYS A 258 -15.51 -4.63 4.47
C LYS A 258 -14.27 -4.45 3.59
N LYS A 259 -13.08 -4.38 4.18
CA LYS A 259 -11.79 -4.29 3.47
C LYS A 259 -11.61 -5.49 2.53
N ASN A 260 -11.87 -6.71 3.00
CA ASN A 260 -11.72 -7.92 2.19
C ASN A 260 -12.74 -8.04 1.05
N CYS A 261 -14.02 -7.72 1.31
CA CYS A 261 -15.02 -7.65 0.25
C CYS A 261 -14.66 -6.60 -0.80
N PHE A 262 -14.12 -5.46 -0.37
CA PHE A 262 -13.65 -4.43 -1.29
C PHE A 262 -12.41 -4.86 -2.08
N ASN A 263 -11.50 -5.62 -1.47
CA ASN A 263 -10.36 -6.23 -2.18
C ASN A 263 -10.84 -7.21 -3.27
N ILE A 264 -11.80 -8.08 -2.95
CA ILE A 264 -12.40 -8.97 -3.96
C ILE A 264 -13.05 -8.16 -5.08
N PHE A 265 -13.85 -7.14 -4.73
CA PHE A 265 -14.49 -6.28 -5.72
C PHE A 265 -13.46 -5.58 -6.61
N THR A 266 -12.39 -5.07 -6.00
CA THR A 266 -11.28 -4.44 -6.70
C THR A 266 -10.65 -5.41 -7.68
N THR A 267 -10.27 -6.62 -7.24
CA THR A 267 -9.74 -7.67 -8.11
C THR A 267 -10.68 -7.97 -9.28
N LEU A 268 -12.00 -8.01 -9.08
CA LEU A 268 -12.97 -8.21 -10.16
C LEU A 268 -12.98 -7.05 -11.17
N VAL A 269 -12.81 -5.81 -10.71
CA VAL A 269 -12.65 -4.64 -11.57
C VAL A 269 -11.36 -4.75 -12.38
N GLU A 270 -10.24 -5.09 -11.74
CA GLU A 270 -8.95 -5.32 -12.41
C GLU A 270 -9.08 -6.42 -13.48
N CYS A 271 -9.78 -7.51 -13.15
CA CYS A 271 -10.08 -8.59 -14.08
C CYS A 271 -10.89 -8.10 -15.29
N SER A 272 -11.90 -7.26 -15.05
CA SER A 272 -12.73 -6.69 -16.09
C SER A 272 -11.93 -5.75 -17.00
N VAL A 273 -11.03 -4.94 -16.44
CA VAL A 273 -10.13 -4.06 -17.20
C VAL A 273 -9.19 -4.88 -18.07
N ALA A 274 -8.57 -5.93 -17.52
CA ALA A 274 -7.69 -6.80 -18.28
C ALA A 274 -8.44 -7.56 -19.40
N LEU A 275 -9.67 -8.03 -19.14
CA LEU A 275 -10.51 -8.65 -20.16
C LEU A 275 -10.85 -7.67 -21.28
N LEU A 276 -11.32 -6.46 -20.94
CA LEU A 276 -11.61 -5.40 -21.91
C LEU A 276 -10.36 -5.03 -22.73
N THR A 277 -9.20 -4.99 -22.06
CA THR A 277 -7.92 -4.73 -22.70
C THR A 277 -7.61 -5.81 -23.74
N TYR A 278 -7.79 -7.08 -23.37
CA TYR A 278 -7.54 -8.20 -24.27
C TYR A 278 -8.54 -8.31 -25.42
N THR A 279 -9.84 -8.10 -25.17
CA THR A 279 -10.88 -8.31 -26.19
C THR A 279 -11.07 -7.11 -27.10
N ASN A 280 -10.92 -5.89 -26.60
CA ASN A 280 -11.31 -4.67 -27.33
C ASN A 280 -10.12 -3.78 -27.68
N ILE A 281 -9.12 -3.65 -26.80
CA ILE A 281 -8.01 -2.71 -27.00
C ILE A 281 -6.87 -3.37 -27.78
N LEU A 282 -6.49 -4.59 -27.42
CA LEU A 282 -5.40 -5.34 -28.03
C LEU A 282 -5.55 -5.48 -29.56
N PRO A 283 -6.75 -5.77 -30.13
CA PRO A 283 -6.93 -5.83 -31.58
C PRO A 283 -6.61 -4.53 -32.32
N LEU A 284 -6.62 -3.37 -31.65
CA LEU A 284 -6.22 -2.10 -32.26
C LEU A 284 -4.72 -2.01 -32.53
N TYR A 285 -3.92 -2.86 -31.89
CA TYR A 285 -2.46 -2.95 -32.01
C TYR A 285 -2.01 -4.16 -32.83
N SER A 286 -2.89 -5.16 -33.04
CA SER A 286 -2.52 -6.46 -33.62
C SER A 286 -2.08 -6.39 -35.08
N ASP A 287 -2.44 -5.33 -35.81
CA ASP A 287 -2.00 -5.12 -37.19
C ASP A 287 -0.54 -4.67 -37.29
N LYS A 288 0.04 -4.17 -36.18
CA LYS A 288 1.40 -3.60 -36.15
C LYS A 288 2.40 -4.46 -35.38
N ILE A 289 1.96 -5.04 -34.28
CA ILE A 289 2.77 -5.85 -33.37
C ILE A 289 2.00 -7.12 -33.01
N SER A 290 2.71 -8.17 -32.61
CA SER A 290 2.07 -9.40 -32.14
C SER A 290 1.15 -9.14 -30.95
N GLU A 291 0.09 -9.95 -30.83
CA GLU A 291 -0.85 -9.92 -29.70
C GLU A 291 -0.14 -9.99 -28.35
N PHE A 292 0.94 -10.78 -28.27
CA PHE A 292 1.74 -10.92 -27.07
C PHE A 292 2.45 -9.61 -26.70
N THR A 293 3.12 -8.97 -27.66
CA THR A 293 3.79 -7.68 -27.44
C THR A 293 2.79 -6.60 -27.05
N ALA A 294 1.64 -6.54 -27.73
CA ALA A 294 0.55 -5.62 -27.39
C ALA A 294 0.04 -5.85 -25.96
N PHE A 295 -0.22 -7.12 -25.59
CA PHE A 295 -0.65 -7.49 -24.25
C PHE A 295 0.36 -7.09 -23.18
N SER A 296 1.66 -7.32 -23.41
CA SER A 296 2.72 -6.96 -22.46
C SER A 296 2.84 -5.44 -22.27
N ILE A 297 2.77 -4.66 -23.35
CA ILE A 297 2.78 -3.19 -23.28
C ILE A 297 1.57 -2.68 -22.50
N LEU A 298 0.37 -3.16 -22.84
CA LEU A 298 -0.87 -2.74 -22.20
C LEU A 298 -0.94 -3.16 -20.72
N SER A 299 -0.45 -4.35 -20.38
CA SER A 299 -0.36 -4.83 -18.99
C SER A 299 0.61 -3.97 -18.17
N LEU A 300 1.74 -3.57 -18.75
CA LEU A 300 2.67 -2.65 -18.08
C LEU A 300 2.05 -1.27 -17.89
N ILE A 301 1.37 -0.72 -18.89
CA ILE A 301 0.64 0.55 -18.77
C ILE A 301 -0.40 0.47 -17.64
N TYR A 302 -1.15 -0.62 -17.58
CA TYR A 302 -2.13 -0.87 -16.53
C TYR A 302 -1.49 -0.81 -15.12
N ILE A 303 -0.41 -1.58 -14.90
CA ILE A 303 0.31 -1.60 -13.61
C ILE A 303 0.85 -0.21 -13.25
N GLN A 304 1.38 0.51 -14.24
CA GLN A 304 2.04 1.79 -13.99
C GLN A 304 1.04 2.93 -13.70
N THR A 305 -0.19 2.87 -14.22
CA THR A 305 -1.14 4.00 -14.16
C THR A 305 -2.47 3.63 -13.50
N LEU A 306 -3.24 2.73 -14.12
CA LEU A 306 -4.61 2.43 -13.70
C LEU A 306 -4.66 1.75 -12.34
N HIS A 307 -3.70 0.87 -12.03
CA HIS A 307 -3.64 0.19 -10.74
C HIS A 307 -3.57 1.19 -9.56
N GLN A 308 -2.81 2.27 -9.68
CA GLN A 308 -2.69 3.28 -8.61
C GLN A 308 -4.02 4.01 -8.32
N ILE A 309 -4.86 4.19 -9.34
CA ILE A 309 -6.19 4.79 -9.19
C ILE A 309 -7.10 3.82 -8.41
N ILE A 310 -7.00 2.53 -8.73
CA ILE A 310 -7.74 1.47 -8.06
C ILE A 310 -7.30 1.37 -6.59
N GLU A 311 -6.01 1.38 -6.29
CA GLU A 311 -5.48 1.42 -4.91
C GLU A 311 -5.99 2.63 -4.11
N THR A 312 -6.12 3.79 -4.76
CA THR A 312 -6.67 5.01 -4.12
C THR A 312 -8.10 4.77 -3.61
N SER A 313 -8.90 3.98 -4.33
CA SER A 313 -10.26 3.62 -3.88
C SER A 313 -10.25 2.69 -2.66
N HIS A 314 -9.27 1.79 -2.56
CA HIS A 314 -9.08 0.95 -1.37
C HIS A 314 -8.68 1.80 -0.16
N ASN A 315 -7.79 2.77 -0.34
CA ASN A 315 -7.40 3.70 0.71
C ASN A 315 -8.59 4.50 1.26
N LEU A 316 -9.54 4.89 0.40
CA LEU A 316 -10.79 5.55 0.84
C LEU A 316 -11.62 4.68 1.79
N VAL A 317 -11.81 3.41 1.44
CA VAL A 317 -12.56 2.47 2.27
C VAL A 317 -11.84 2.26 3.59
N ALA A 318 -10.54 2.03 3.56
CA ALA A 318 -9.75 1.85 4.78
C ALA A 318 -9.83 3.08 5.68
N ARG A 319 -9.63 4.29 5.14
CA ARG A 319 -9.78 5.54 5.90
C ARG A 319 -11.16 5.70 6.53
N ARG A 320 -12.22 5.30 5.82
CA ARG A 320 -13.58 5.36 6.38
C ARG A 320 -13.73 4.44 7.59
N THR A 321 -13.13 3.25 7.56
CA THR A 321 -13.14 2.34 8.70
C THR A 321 -12.38 2.91 9.91
N GLU A 322 -11.26 3.61 9.69
CA GLU A 322 -10.52 4.30 10.77
C GLU A 322 -11.37 5.39 11.44
N VAL A 323 -12.08 6.20 10.64
CA VAL A 323 -12.97 7.25 11.17
C VAL A 323 -14.10 6.66 12.01
N ASN A 324 -14.66 5.52 11.59
CA ASN A 324 -15.73 4.86 12.33
C ASN A 324 -15.21 4.29 13.66
N ALA A 325 -14.03 3.68 13.65
CA ALA A 325 -13.36 3.19 14.85
C ALA A 325 -13.02 4.32 15.84
N ASP A 326 -12.53 5.47 15.35
CA ASP A 326 -12.31 6.67 16.16
C ASP A 326 -13.59 7.18 16.81
N LYS A 327 -14.68 7.29 16.04
CA LYS A 327 -15.98 7.71 16.56
C LYS A 327 -16.51 6.74 17.61
N PHE A 328 -16.29 5.44 17.41
CA PHE A 328 -16.66 4.42 18.39
C PHE A 328 -15.89 4.61 19.71
N ALA A 329 -14.57 4.77 19.65
CA ALA A 329 -13.75 5.02 20.83
C ALA A 329 -14.15 6.33 21.56
N LYS A 330 -14.44 7.39 20.80
CA LYS A 330 -14.98 8.64 21.34
C LYS A 330 -16.31 8.42 22.09
N ASN A 331 -17.24 7.69 21.50
CA ASN A 331 -18.55 7.41 22.11
C ASN A 331 -18.43 6.60 23.42
N LEU A 332 -17.33 5.88 23.62
CA LEU A 332 -16.99 5.20 24.86
C LEU A 332 -16.26 6.09 25.88
N GLY A 333 -15.92 7.33 25.53
CA GLY A 333 -15.21 8.28 26.39
C GLY A 333 -13.69 8.25 26.28
N TYR A 334 -13.12 7.49 25.32
CA TYR A 334 -11.66 7.33 25.17
C TYR A 334 -11.05 8.23 24.09
N GLY A 335 -11.77 9.25 23.62
CA GLY A 335 -11.33 10.12 22.51
C GLY A 335 -9.98 10.81 22.77
N GLU A 336 -9.80 11.35 23.98
CA GLU A 336 -8.53 11.99 24.39
C GLU A 336 -7.39 10.98 24.51
N ASN A 337 -7.64 9.80 25.08
CA ASN A 337 -6.64 8.73 25.20
C ASN A 337 -6.10 8.32 23.83
N VAL A 338 -6.99 8.13 22.85
CA VAL A 338 -6.60 7.81 21.48
C VAL A 338 -5.68 8.89 20.91
N ILE A 339 -5.99 10.17 21.10
CA ILE A 339 -5.14 11.26 20.59
C ILE A 339 -3.77 11.26 21.24
N LYS A 340 -3.69 11.08 22.57
CA LYS A 340 -2.42 11.04 23.29
C LYS A 340 -1.53 9.89 22.82
N GLU A 341 -2.11 8.69 22.70
CA GLU A 341 -1.41 7.49 22.26
C GLU A 341 -0.94 7.63 20.79
N LEU A 342 -1.79 8.16 19.90
CA LEU A 342 -1.39 8.44 18.51
C LEU A 342 -0.34 9.54 18.39
N PHE A 343 -0.42 10.58 19.21
CA PHE A 343 0.59 11.64 19.24
C PHE A 343 1.94 11.09 19.66
N TYR A 344 1.98 10.26 20.70
CA TYR A 344 3.19 9.57 21.14
C TYR A 344 3.77 8.71 20.00
N LEU A 345 2.93 7.91 19.34
CA LEU A 345 3.33 7.06 18.22
C LEU A 345 3.93 7.88 17.07
N GLU A 346 3.26 8.94 16.63
CA GLU A 346 3.73 9.78 15.52
C GLU A 346 5.01 10.53 15.88
N HIS A 347 5.11 11.04 17.10
CA HIS A 347 6.31 11.71 17.60
C HIS A 347 7.52 10.77 17.58
N LYS A 348 7.37 9.57 18.14
CA LYS A 348 8.47 8.58 18.18
C LYS A 348 8.80 8.00 16.81
N SER A 349 7.83 7.95 15.90
CA SER A 349 8.01 7.43 14.53
C SER A 349 8.43 8.51 13.53
N CYS A 350 8.73 9.75 13.99
CA CYS A 350 9.10 10.89 13.14
C CYS A 350 8.10 11.16 12.01
N LEU A 351 6.81 10.94 12.25
CA LEU A 351 5.75 11.15 11.27
C LEU A 351 5.25 12.59 11.27
N TYR A 352 4.97 13.11 10.08
CA TYR A 352 4.43 14.45 9.94
C TYR A 352 2.91 14.44 10.20
N PRO A 353 2.40 15.17 11.21
CA PRO A 353 1.01 15.08 11.67
C PRO A 353 0.02 15.80 10.75
N TRP A 354 0.50 16.67 9.85
CA TRP A 354 -0.34 17.51 8.99
C TRP A 354 -0.16 17.22 7.51
N ASN A 355 -0.76 16.13 7.06
CA ASN A 355 -0.77 15.80 5.64
C ASN A 355 -1.97 16.42 4.92
N SER A 356 -1.79 16.82 3.66
CA SER A 356 -2.90 17.31 2.84
C SER A 356 -3.90 16.19 2.56
N ASN A 357 -5.18 16.54 2.42
CA ASN A 357 -6.24 15.56 2.16
C ASN A 357 -6.00 14.77 0.87
N LEU A 358 -5.47 15.42 -0.17
CA LEU A 358 -5.15 14.80 -1.45
C LEU A 358 -4.00 13.80 -1.31
N TYR A 359 -2.94 14.16 -0.60
CA TYR A 359 -1.83 13.23 -0.35
C TYR A 359 -2.28 12.03 0.48
N CYS A 360 -3.02 12.26 1.57
CA CYS A 360 -3.60 11.17 2.36
C CYS A 360 -4.53 10.30 1.53
N LEU A 361 -5.29 10.88 0.60
CA LEU A 361 -6.21 10.14 -0.27
C LEU A 361 -5.45 9.17 -1.17
N LEU A 362 -4.40 9.66 -1.82
CA LEU A 362 -3.65 8.87 -2.78
C LEU A 362 -2.78 7.80 -2.11
N LYS A 363 -2.27 8.05 -0.90
CA LYS A 363 -1.09 7.31 -0.40
C LYS A 363 -1.19 6.82 1.04
N LYS A 364 -2.13 7.30 1.84
CA LYS A 364 -2.24 6.89 3.25
C LYS A 364 -3.52 6.11 3.52
N VAL A 365 -3.35 4.97 4.18
CA VAL A 365 -4.45 4.15 4.70
C VAL A 365 -5.10 4.82 5.92
N HIS A 366 -4.32 5.56 6.71
CA HIS A 366 -4.80 6.30 7.88
C HIS A 366 -4.96 7.80 7.58
N PRO A 367 -6.02 8.44 8.09
CA PRO A 367 -6.14 9.89 8.10
C PRO A 367 -5.01 10.54 8.94
N SER A 368 -4.70 11.81 8.69
CA SER A 368 -3.71 12.54 9.49
C SER A 368 -4.17 12.71 10.94
N LEU A 369 -3.24 12.72 11.89
CA LEU A 369 -3.54 12.96 13.31
C LEU A 369 -4.34 14.26 13.53
N TYR A 370 -4.01 15.32 12.79
CA TYR A 370 -4.80 16.55 12.81
C TYR A 370 -6.28 16.34 12.43
N SER A 371 -6.54 15.55 11.39
CA SER A 371 -7.93 15.24 10.98
C SER A 371 -8.64 14.35 11.99
N ARG A 372 -7.92 13.38 12.58
CA ARG A 372 -8.46 12.46 13.59
C ARG A 372 -8.83 13.18 14.87
N GLN A 373 -7.99 14.13 15.33
CA GLN A 373 -8.29 14.94 16.52
C GLN A 373 -9.66 15.61 16.40
N LYS A 374 -9.97 16.16 15.22
CA LYS A 374 -11.26 16.79 14.98
C LYS A 374 -12.43 15.83 15.22
N TRP A 375 -12.35 14.59 14.75
CA TRP A 375 -13.43 13.62 14.94
C TRP A 375 -13.49 13.03 16.35
N LEU A 376 -12.36 13.02 17.06
CA LEU A 376 -12.24 12.48 18.41
C LEU A 376 -12.65 13.48 19.49
N LEU A 377 -12.54 14.80 19.23
CA LEU A 377 -12.88 15.86 20.21
C LEU A 377 -14.12 16.68 19.84
N ASP A 378 -14.40 16.93 18.55
CA ASP A 378 -15.63 17.62 18.09
C ASP A 378 -16.77 16.60 17.93
#